data_AF-A0A532CKE6-F1
#
_entry.id   AF-A0A532CKE6-F1
#
_cell.length_a   1.000
_cell.length_b   1.000
_cell.length_c   1.000
_cell.angle_alpha   90.00
_cell.angle_beta   90.00
_cell.angle_gamma   90.00
#
_symmetry.space_group_name_H-M   'P 1'
#
loop_
_entity.id
_entity.type
_entity.pdbx_description
1 polymer ?
#
loop_
_entity_poly.entity_id
_entity_poly.type
_entity_poly.pdbx_seq_one_letter_code
_entity_poly.pdbx_strand_id
1 'polypeptide(L)'
;GKVIVTGCLGAEPDVIRERHPNVLAITGPQAYESVMAAVHEAAPPSHDPYIDLLPPQGVKLTPRHYAYLKISEGCNNRCTFCIIPALRGDLVSRPAADVLREAEKLAKAGVKEILVISQDTSAYGIDIKYQASQFGDREVRAKFLDLSEELGKLGVWVRMHYVYPYPHVADVIPLMAEGKILPYLDIPFQHASPQVLKNMRRPAHGEKTLERIRGWRDVCPDLAIRSTFIVGFPGETDDDFEMLLDWLDEAKIDRAGCFKYEPVRGALSNGLGLEQVPQEIKEARWHRFMQRQQKISATQLTKKIGKRLPVLIDEAHGNSAKGRTKYDAPEIDGSVHIQSRRPLRAGDIVTVKIERADAYDLYGSAV
;
A
#
# COMPACT_ATOMS: atom_id res chain seq x y z
N GLY A 1 9.19 -18.28 28.26
CA GLY A 1 10.18 -17.56 27.42
C GLY A 1 9.95 -16.06 27.54
N LYS A 2 10.80 -15.21 26.95
CA LYS A 2 10.62 -13.74 26.94
C LYS A 2 10.08 -13.23 25.60
N VAL A 3 9.29 -14.05 24.91
CA VAL A 3 8.80 -13.79 23.55
C VAL A 3 7.33 -13.46 23.61
N ILE A 4 6.95 -12.28 23.13
CA ILE A 4 5.55 -11.85 22.98
C ILE A 4 5.19 -11.98 21.51
N VAL A 5 4.07 -12.65 21.21
CA VAL A 5 3.53 -12.76 19.86
C VAL A 5 2.37 -11.79 19.72
N THR A 6 2.51 -10.79 18.87
CA THR A 6 1.48 -9.76 18.64
C THR A 6 1.19 -9.61 17.15
N GLY A 7 -0.07 -9.32 16.80
CA GLY A 7 -0.52 -9.13 15.42
C GLY A 7 -1.81 -9.88 15.09
N CYS A 8 -2.18 -9.95 13.81
CA CYS A 8 -3.44 -10.58 13.38
C CYS A 8 -3.58 -12.03 13.86
N LEU A 9 -2.53 -12.85 13.75
CA LEU A 9 -2.55 -14.24 14.19
C LEU A 9 -2.72 -14.38 15.71
N GLY A 10 -2.39 -13.33 16.48
CA GLY A 10 -2.64 -13.29 17.92
C GLY A 10 -4.13 -13.26 18.29
N ALA A 11 -5.04 -13.05 17.33
CA ALA A 11 -6.47 -13.26 17.50
C ALA A 11 -6.85 -14.76 17.60
N GLU A 12 -5.94 -15.67 17.23
CA GLU A 12 -6.09 -17.12 17.33
C GLU A 12 -5.01 -17.70 18.29
N PRO A 13 -5.08 -17.39 19.60
CA PRO A 13 -4.02 -17.71 20.55
C PRO A 13 -3.78 -19.21 20.70
N ASP A 14 -4.82 -20.03 20.53
CA ASP A 14 -4.72 -21.49 20.69
C ASP A 14 -3.79 -22.10 19.63
N VAL A 15 -3.87 -21.64 18.37
CA VAL A 15 -3.01 -22.09 17.26
C VAL A 15 -1.53 -21.83 17.58
N ILE A 16 -1.24 -20.69 18.20
CA ILE A 16 0.12 -20.32 18.59
C ILE A 16 0.57 -21.12 19.81
N ARG A 17 -0.27 -21.24 20.85
CA ARG A 17 0.09 -21.94 22.10
C ARG A 17 0.30 -23.43 21.90
N GLU A 18 -0.46 -24.06 21.01
CA GLU A 18 -0.31 -25.48 20.70
C GLU A 18 1.09 -25.79 20.17
N ARG A 19 1.63 -24.93 19.28
CA ARG A 19 2.97 -25.10 18.70
C ARG A 19 4.09 -24.51 19.55
N HIS A 20 3.80 -23.43 20.27
CA HIS A 20 4.78 -22.66 21.03
C HIS A 20 4.25 -22.35 22.44
N PRO A 21 4.19 -23.34 23.35
CA PRO A 21 3.60 -23.17 24.67
C PRO A 21 4.39 -22.20 25.58
N ASN A 22 5.66 -21.94 25.25
CA ASN A 22 6.58 -21.15 26.07
C ASN A 22 6.58 -19.64 25.74
N VAL A 23 5.68 -19.15 24.89
CA VAL A 23 5.53 -17.71 24.63
C VAL A 23 5.00 -17.01 25.88
N LEU A 24 5.53 -15.82 26.17
CA LEU A 24 5.18 -15.04 27.36
C LEU A 24 3.73 -14.55 27.30
N ALA A 25 3.37 -13.93 26.17
CA ALA A 25 2.05 -13.39 25.93
C ALA A 25 1.71 -13.50 24.45
N ILE A 26 0.41 -13.61 24.17
CA ILE A 26 -0.15 -13.53 22.83
C ILE A 26 -1.20 -12.44 22.85
N THR A 27 -1.10 -11.47 21.95
CA THR A 27 -2.03 -10.34 21.89
C THR A 27 -2.54 -10.16 20.47
N GLY A 28 -3.81 -9.80 20.33
CA GLY A 28 -4.43 -9.51 19.03
C GLY A 28 -3.90 -8.25 18.35
N PRO A 29 -4.39 -7.93 17.15
CA PRO A 29 -4.06 -6.68 16.48
C PRO A 29 -4.52 -5.48 17.32
N GLN A 30 -3.80 -4.36 17.25
CA GLN A 30 -4.13 -3.10 17.94
C GLN A 30 -4.05 -3.15 19.48
N ALA A 31 -3.60 -4.25 20.07
CA ALA A 31 -3.52 -4.44 21.52
C ALA A 31 -2.26 -3.80 22.14
N TYR A 32 -2.03 -2.50 21.87
CA TYR A 32 -0.82 -1.80 22.32
C TYR A 32 -0.64 -1.86 23.85
N GLU A 33 -1.71 -1.57 24.60
CA GLU A 33 -1.68 -1.60 26.07
C GLU A 33 -1.36 -3.00 26.60
N SER A 34 -1.93 -4.04 25.99
CA SER A 34 -1.67 -5.43 26.39
C SER A 34 -0.23 -5.85 26.09
N VAL A 35 0.34 -5.41 24.97
CA VAL A 35 1.76 -5.63 24.66
C VAL A 35 2.64 -4.92 25.69
N MET A 36 2.37 -3.65 25.98
CA MET A 36 3.13 -2.88 26.96
C MET A 36 3.02 -3.46 28.37
N ALA A 37 1.83 -3.93 28.77
CA ALA A 37 1.64 -4.62 30.05
C ALA A 37 2.49 -5.90 30.13
N ALA A 38 2.48 -6.74 29.08
CA ALA A 38 3.30 -7.95 29.03
C ALA A 38 4.81 -7.64 29.03
N VAL A 39 5.22 -6.55 28.36
CA VAL A 39 6.62 -6.07 28.41
C VAL A 39 6.98 -5.65 29.83
N HIS A 40 6.16 -4.82 30.48
CA HIS A 40 6.42 -4.35 31.85
C HIS A 40 6.37 -5.48 32.89
N GLU A 41 5.57 -6.52 32.67
CA GLU A 41 5.57 -7.72 33.53
C GLU A 41 6.90 -8.47 33.45
N ALA A 42 7.44 -8.66 32.24
CA ALA A 42 8.70 -9.41 32.06
C ALA A 42 9.97 -8.56 32.22
N ALA A 43 9.86 -7.24 32.04
CA ALA A 43 10.92 -6.26 32.15
C ALA A 43 10.33 -4.94 32.69
N PRO A 44 10.12 -4.84 34.02
CA PRO A 44 9.63 -3.61 34.64
C PRO A 44 10.53 -2.43 34.27
N PRO A 45 9.95 -1.27 33.89
CA PRO A 45 10.74 -0.13 33.46
C PRO A 45 11.60 0.38 34.63
N SER A 46 12.91 0.46 34.43
CA SER A 46 13.80 1.23 35.32
C SER A 46 13.62 2.70 34.99
N HIS A 47 13.10 3.50 35.92
CA HIS A 47 12.98 4.94 35.69
C HIS A 47 14.38 5.56 35.63
N ASP A 48 14.75 6.12 34.48
CA ASP A 48 15.99 6.88 34.29
C ASP A 48 15.67 8.19 33.55
N PRO A 49 15.68 9.35 34.23
CA PRO A 49 15.30 10.63 33.66
C PRO A 49 16.22 11.09 32.51
N TYR A 50 17.39 10.49 32.31
CA TYR A 50 18.29 10.79 31.19
C TYR A 50 18.04 9.88 29.96
N ILE A 51 17.37 8.74 30.13
CA ILE A 51 17.03 7.78 29.06
C ILE A 51 15.55 7.88 28.65
N ASP A 52 14.67 8.29 29.56
CA ASP A 52 13.20 8.37 29.36
C ASP A 52 12.75 9.49 28.40
N LEU A 53 13.70 10.27 27.86
CA LEU A 53 13.44 11.26 26.83
C LEU A 53 13.26 10.56 25.47
N LEU A 54 12.05 10.04 25.24
CA LEU A 54 11.62 9.71 23.88
C LEU A 54 11.60 11.00 23.06
N PRO A 55 12.23 11.02 21.87
CA PRO A 55 12.18 12.19 21.03
C PRO A 55 10.71 12.49 20.64
N PRO A 56 10.33 13.74 20.38
CA PRO A 56 8.93 14.12 20.11
C PRO A 56 8.24 13.34 18.98
N GLN A 57 9.04 12.75 18.07
CA GLN A 57 8.62 11.91 16.96
C GLN A 57 8.50 10.40 17.29
N GLY A 58 8.85 9.97 18.50
CA GLY A 58 8.94 8.55 18.87
C GLY A 58 10.16 7.83 18.26
N VAL A 59 10.30 6.53 18.57
CA VAL A 59 11.32 5.67 17.97
C VAL A 59 10.78 5.07 16.67
N LYS A 60 11.50 5.29 15.57
CA LYS A 60 11.17 4.71 14.25
C LYS A 60 12.00 3.46 14.01
N LEU A 61 11.34 2.39 13.58
CA LEU A 61 12.00 1.17 13.08
C LEU A 61 12.17 1.20 11.55
N THR A 62 11.50 2.12 10.85
CA THR A 62 11.72 2.35 9.42
C THR A 62 12.99 3.18 9.17
N PRO A 63 13.58 3.09 7.97
CA PRO A 63 14.60 4.03 7.51
C PRO A 63 14.19 5.49 7.72
N ARG A 64 15.18 6.36 7.97
CA ARG A 64 14.91 7.73 8.43
C ARG A 64 14.11 8.58 7.43
N HIS A 65 14.23 8.27 6.14
CA HIS A 65 13.72 9.09 5.03
C HIS A 65 12.30 8.78 4.58
N TYR A 66 11.65 7.72 5.07
CA TYR A 66 10.23 7.50 4.83
C TYR A 66 9.50 7.08 6.12
N ALA A 67 8.19 7.26 6.15
CA ALA A 67 7.35 6.80 7.25
C ALA A 67 5.95 6.39 6.75
N TYR A 68 5.42 5.32 7.33
CA TYR A 68 4.03 4.93 7.14
C TYR A 68 3.14 5.74 8.08
N LEU A 69 2.09 6.36 7.52
CA LEU A 69 1.10 7.14 8.26
C LEU A 69 -0.25 6.42 8.17
N LYS A 70 -0.64 5.76 9.26
CA LYS A 70 -1.92 5.06 9.33
C LYS A 70 -3.05 6.03 9.62
N ILE A 71 -4.03 6.14 8.72
CA ILE A 71 -5.13 7.12 8.85
C ILE A 71 -6.42 6.51 9.39
N SER A 72 -6.62 5.22 9.17
CA SER A 72 -7.76 4.45 9.63
C SER A 72 -7.38 2.99 9.77
N GLU A 73 -8.27 2.23 10.38
CA GLU A 73 -8.12 0.82 10.67
C GLU A 73 -9.46 0.11 10.43
N GLY A 74 -9.44 -1.20 10.15
CA GLY A 74 -10.66 -1.94 9.81
C GLY A 74 -11.20 -1.60 8.41
N CYS A 75 -12.28 -2.25 8.00
CA CYS A 75 -12.81 -2.08 6.64
C CYS A 75 -14.32 -2.36 6.57
N ASN A 76 -15.07 -1.46 5.91
CA ASN A 76 -16.51 -1.64 5.70
C ASN A 76 -16.84 -2.49 4.46
N ASN A 77 -15.85 -2.78 3.61
CA ASN A 77 -16.08 -3.64 2.44
C ASN A 77 -16.38 -5.08 2.88
N ARG A 78 -17.36 -5.72 2.22
CA ARG A 78 -17.81 -7.09 2.51
C ARG A 78 -17.37 -8.08 1.43
N CYS A 79 -16.11 -8.00 1.01
CA CYS A 79 -15.52 -8.89 0.01
C CYS A 79 -15.59 -10.34 0.49
N THR A 80 -16.03 -11.28 -0.35
CA THR A 80 -16.29 -12.67 0.09
C THR A 80 -15.03 -13.43 0.48
N PHE A 81 -13.89 -13.10 -0.12
CA PHE A 81 -12.58 -13.70 0.17
C PHE A 81 -11.87 -13.09 1.39
N CYS A 82 -12.34 -11.95 1.90
CA CYS A 82 -11.62 -11.17 2.90
C CYS A 82 -12.22 -11.35 4.29
N ILE A 83 -11.37 -11.65 5.27
CA ILE A 83 -11.78 -11.81 6.68
C ILE A 83 -11.41 -10.60 7.55
N ILE A 84 -10.89 -9.52 6.95
CA ILE A 84 -10.45 -8.32 7.66
C ILE A 84 -11.56 -7.71 8.55
N PRO A 85 -12.83 -7.57 8.11
CA PRO A 85 -13.87 -7.04 8.99
C PRO A 85 -14.10 -7.89 10.25
N ALA A 86 -13.94 -9.22 10.14
CA ALA A 86 -14.04 -10.11 11.28
C ALA A 86 -12.81 -10.03 12.21
N LEU A 87 -11.62 -9.79 11.65
CA LEU A 87 -10.36 -9.75 12.41
C LEU A 87 -10.04 -8.37 13.03
N ARG A 88 -10.36 -7.28 12.32
CA ARG A 88 -9.95 -5.91 12.66
C ARG A 88 -11.13 -4.97 12.91
N GLY A 89 -12.36 -5.46 12.74
CA GLY A 89 -13.58 -4.68 12.87
C GLY A 89 -13.93 -3.87 11.63
N ASP A 90 -15.02 -3.13 11.76
CA ASP A 90 -15.45 -2.12 10.80
C ASP A 90 -14.48 -0.94 10.75
N LEU A 91 -14.65 -0.06 9.76
CA LEU A 91 -13.81 1.11 9.57
C LEU A 91 -13.84 2.01 10.80
N VAL A 92 -12.65 2.32 11.33
CA VAL A 92 -12.42 3.30 12.38
C VAL A 92 -11.39 4.31 11.88
N SER A 93 -11.85 5.52 11.58
CA SER A 93 -11.01 6.61 11.09
C SER A 93 -10.49 7.48 12.23
N ARG A 94 -9.26 7.97 12.07
CA ARG A 94 -8.69 8.98 12.96
C ARG A 94 -9.25 10.37 12.61
N PRO A 95 -9.32 11.32 13.57
CA PRO A 95 -9.55 12.72 13.25
C PRO A 95 -8.44 13.30 12.36
N ALA A 96 -8.79 14.16 11.39
CA ALA A 96 -7.83 14.72 10.45
C ALA A 96 -6.70 15.50 11.14
N ALA A 97 -7.02 16.28 12.18
CA ALA A 97 -6.02 17.05 12.92
C ALA A 97 -4.95 16.18 13.56
N ASP A 98 -5.30 14.98 14.06
CA ASP A 98 -4.33 14.07 14.67
C ASP A 98 -3.41 13.45 13.63
N VAL A 99 -3.97 13.06 12.48
CA VAL A 99 -3.20 12.57 11.32
C VAL A 99 -2.24 13.65 10.81
N LEU A 100 -2.72 14.89 10.67
CA LEU A 100 -1.91 16.00 10.16
C LEU A 100 -0.82 16.44 11.14
N ARG A 101 -1.09 16.46 12.45
CA ARG A 101 -0.06 16.72 13.48
C ARG A 101 1.05 15.66 13.44
N GLU A 102 0.69 14.38 13.28
CA GLU A 102 1.68 13.32 13.12
C GLU A 102 2.49 13.50 11.84
N ALA A 103 1.83 13.76 10.71
CA ALA A 103 2.48 14.01 9.43
C ALA A 103 3.45 15.20 9.49
N GLU A 104 3.07 16.31 10.11
CA GLU A 104 3.95 17.46 10.32
C GLU A 104 5.17 17.10 11.16
N LYS A 105 4.99 16.35 12.26
CA LYS A 105 6.10 15.91 13.11
C LYS A 105 7.07 15.03 12.31
N LEU A 106 6.55 14.12 11.49
CA LEU A 106 7.37 13.25 10.63
C LEU A 106 8.16 14.08 9.60
N ALA A 107 7.52 15.03 8.92
CA ALA A 107 8.18 15.91 7.96
C ALA A 107 9.26 16.78 8.64
N LYS A 108 8.94 17.39 9.79
CA LYS A 108 9.90 18.17 10.61
C LYS A 108 11.08 17.32 11.10
N ALA A 109 10.87 16.03 11.32
CA ALA A 109 11.92 15.07 11.67
C ALA A 109 12.79 14.62 10.46
N GLY A 110 12.60 15.21 9.28
CA GLY A 110 13.43 14.98 8.10
C GLY A 110 12.98 13.82 7.20
N VAL A 111 11.78 13.28 7.41
CA VAL A 111 11.15 12.33 6.48
C VAL A 111 10.99 13.01 5.12
N LYS A 112 11.29 12.29 4.04
CA LYS A 112 11.15 12.73 2.65
C LYS A 112 9.92 12.17 1.96
N GLU A 113 9.39 11.05 2.45
CA GLU A 113 8.22 10.38 1.91
C GLU A 113 7.28 9.89 3.03
N ILE A 114 6.02 10.30 2.97
CA ILE A 114 4.93 9.81 3.82
C ILE A 114 4.09 8.83 2.99
N LEU A 115 3.97 7.61 3.49
CA LEU A 115 3.22 6.52 2.89
C LEU A 115 1.89 6.41 3.64
N VAL A 116 0.84 6.99 3.07
CA VAL A 116 -0.51 6.96 3.66
C VAL A 116 -1.07 5.56 3.51
N ILE A 117 -1.46 4.94 4.63
CA ILE A 117 -1.95 3.57 4.67
C ILE A 117 -3.24 3.43 5.48
N SER A 118 -4.06 2.48 5.05
CA SER A 118 -5.21 1.91 5.75
C SER A 118 -5.66 0.65 5.00
N GLN A 119 -6.75 0.01 5.38
CA GLN A 119 -7.35 -1.06 4.58
C GLN A 119 -8.13 -0.53 3.37
N ASP A 120 -8.66 0.70 3.46
CA ASP A 120 -9.35 1.42 2.39
C ASP A 120 -9.20 2.93 2.60
N THR A 121 -8.20 3.50 1.92
CA THR A 121 -7.78 4.89 2.14
C THR A 121 -8.79 5.89 1.58
N SER A 122 -9.50 5.53 0.51
CA SER A 122 -10.52 6.40 -0.08
C SER A 122 -11.85 6.39 0.69
N ALA A 123 -12.06 5.43 1.60
CA ALA A 123 -13.17 5.41 2.54
C ALA A 123 -12.97 6.28 3.80
N TYR A 124 -11.80 6.92 3.94
CA TYR A 124 -11.44 7.68 5.14
C TYR A 124 -12.52 8.68 5.59
N GLY A 125 -12.92 8.50 6.86
CA GLY A 125 -13.88 9.29 7.63
C GLY A 125 -15.35 9.11 7.29
N ILE A 126 -15.73 8.11 6.48
CA ILE A 126 -17.14 7.76 6.27
C ILE A 126 -17.83 7.39 7.60
N ASP A 127 -17.14 6.64 8.47
CA ASP A 127 -17.61 6.18 9.78
C ASP A 127 -17.87 7.33 10.77
N ILE A 128 -17.06 8.39 10.70
CA ILE A 128 -17.23 9.61 11.51
C ILE A 128 -17.93 10.74 10.76
N LYS A 129 -18.62 10.43 9.64
CA LYS A 129 -19.38 11.40 8.83
C LYS A 129 -18.57 12.63 8.40
N TYR A 130 -17.30 12.42 8.07
CA TYR A 130 -16.34 13.46 7.67
C TYR A 130 -16.18 14.59 8.70
N GLN A 131 -16.29 14.26 9.99
CA GLN A 131 -16.16 15.23 11.08
C GLN A 131 -14.93 16.15 10.88
N ALA A 132 -15.17 17.45 11.01
CA ALA A 132 -14.11 18.44 10.99
C ALA A 132 -13.35 18.46 12.32
N SER A 133 -12.05 18.72 12.24
CA SER A 133 -11.18 18.82 13.41
C SER A 133 -10.22 20.00 13.24
N GLN A 134 -9.98 20.73 14.34
CA GLN A 134 -9.15 21.93 14.34
C GLN A 134 -7.67 21.58 14.17
N PHE A 135 -7.05 22.10 13.11
CA PHE A 135 -5.63 21.97 12.81
C PHE A 135 -5.01 23.35 12.55
N GLY A 136 -4.27 23.86 13.53
CA GLY A 136 -3.76 25.23 13.51
C GLY A 136 -4.91 26.24 13.55
N ASP A 137 -4.96 27.11 12.55
CA ASP A 137 -5.95 28.18 12.37
C ASP A 137 -7.18 27.76 11.52
N ARG A 138 -7.22 26.52 11.03
CA ARG A 138 -8.27 26.02 10.14
C ARG A 138 -8.91 24.72 10.63
N GLU A 139 -10.10 24.45 10.14
CA GLU A 139 -10.78 23.17 10.30
C GLU A 139 -10.57 22.28 9.09
N VAL A 140 -10.22 21.01 9.32
CA VAL A 140 -10.02 20.01 8.27
C VAL A 140 -10.98 18.85 8.50
N ARG A 141 -11.76 18.52 7.47
CA ARG A 141 -12.64 17.35 7.46
C ARG A 141 -11.81 16.08 7.33
N ALA A 142 -12.20 15.04 8.07
CA ALA A 142 -11.65 13.70 7.87
C ALA A 142 -12.17 13.10 6.56
N LYS A 143 -11.76 13.63 5.41
CA LYS A 143 -12.16 13.16 4.08
C LYS A 143 -10.93 12.95 3.22
N PHE A 144 -10.94 11.92 2.38
CA PHE A 144 -9.79 11.53 1.55
C PHE A 144 -9.19 12.70 0.75
N LEU A 145 -10.02 13.49 0.05
CA LEU A 145 -9.56 14.63 -0.75
C LEU A 145 -8.96 15.73 0.14
N ASP A 146 -9.70 16.19 1.15
CA ASP A 146 -9.27 17.23 2.09
C ASP A 146 -7.94 16.85 2.77
N LEU A 147 -7.81 15.60 3.22
CA LEU A 147 -6.56 15.09 3.79
C LEU A 147 -5.42 15.09 2.77
N SER A 148 -5.69 14.71 1.52
CA SER A 148 -4.70 14.71 0.44
C SER A 148 -4.18 16.12 0.15
N GLU A 149 -5.06 17.11 0.09
CA GLU A 149 -4.69 18.52 -0.10
C GLU A 149 -3.81 19.03 1.03
N GLU A 150 -4.15 18.71 2.28
CA GLU A 150 -3.39 19.14 3.46
C GLU A 150 -2.03 18.47 3.55
N LEU A 151 -1.95 17.16 3.31
CA LEU A 151 -0.68 16.43 3.28
C LEU A 151 0.24 16.93 2.16
N GLY A 152 -0.32 17.31 1.01
CA GLY A 152 0.45 17.86 -0.10
C GLY A 152 1.12 19.20 0.19
N LYS A 153 0.72 19.91 1.25
CA LYS A 153 1.33 21.18 1.68
C LYS A 153 2.60 20.98 2.51
N LEU A 154 2.94 19.74 2.92
CA LEU A 154 4.06 19.46 3.82
C LEU A 154 5.45 19.55 3.16
N GLY A 155 5.52 19.68 1.83
CA GLY A 155 6.79 19.78 1.10
C GLY A 155 7.62 18.48 1.07
N VAL A 156 6.97 17.35 1.37
CA VAL A 156 7.54 16.00 1.28
C VAL A 156 6.72 15.18 0.29
N TRP A 157 7.28 14.07 -0.20
CA TRP A 157 6.49 13.14 -1.01
C TRP A 157 5.37 12.53 -0.18
N VAL A 158 4.20 12.41 -0.78
CA VAL A 158 3.03 11.78 -0.15
C VAL A 158 2.47 10.76 -1.12
N ARG A 159 2.39 9.50 -0.69
CA ARG A 159 1.95 8.35 -1.51
C ARG A 159 0.71 7.71 -0.92
N MET A 160 -0.32 7.50 -1.74
CA MET A 160 -1.58 6.90 -1.33
C MET A 160 -1.58 5.39 -1.62
N HIS A 161 -1.72 4.56 -0.59
CA HIS A 161 -1.86 3.10 -0.73
C HIS A 161 -3.30 2.66 -0.49
N TYR A 162 -3.65 1.48 -1.00
CA TYR A 162 -4.93 0.82 -0.73
C TYR A 162 -6.15 1.72 -1.03
N VAL A 163 -6.15 2.34 -2.21
CA VAL A 163 -7.21 3.23 -2.67
C VAL A 163 -8.28 2.40 -3.37
N TYR A 164 -9.46 2.30 -2.76
CA TYR A 164 -10.59 1.68 -3.43
C TYR A 164 -11.14 2.60 -4.54
N PRO A 165 -11.51 2.10 -5.73
CA PRO A 165 -11.83 2.93 -6.89
C PRO A 165 -13.26 3.50 -6.84
N TYR A 166 -13.59 4.25 -5.78
CA TYR A 166 -14.83 5.02 -5.71
C TYR A 166 -14.83 6.19 -6.71
N PRO A 167 -16.00 6.68 -7.16
CA PRO A 167 -16.07 7.80 -8.10
C PRO A 167 -15.28 9.04 -7.68
N HIS A 168 -15.30 9.39 -6.37
CA HIS A 168 -14.60 10.57 -5.83
C HIS A 168 -13.07 10.45 -5.85
N VAL A 169 -12.49 9.28 -6.17
CA VAL A 169 -11.05 9.16 -6.38
C VAL A 169 -10.60 9.99 -7.59
N ALA A 170 -11.49 10.24 -8.57
CA ALA A 170 -11.18 11.14 -9.68
C ALA A 170 -10.77 12.55 -9.22
N ASP A 171 -11.29 13.01 -8.07
CA ASP A 171 -11.04 14.35 -7.56
C ASP A 171 -9.60 14.55 -7.04
N VAL A 172 -8.87 13.45 -6.71
CA VAL A 172 -7.48 13.53 -6.26
C VAL A 172 -6.48 13.60 -7.42
N ILE A 173 -6.88 13.18 -8.62
CA ILE A 173 -5.99 13.09 -9.79
C ILE A 173 -5.39 14.45 -10.20
N PRO A 174 -6.13 15.58 -10.17
CA PRO A 174 -5.53 16.89 -10.39
C PRO A 174 -4.39 17.23 -9.43
N LEU A 175 -4.51 16.86 -8.15
CA LEU A 175 -3.44 17.08 -7.15
C LEU A 175 -2.17 16.29 -7.50
N MET A 176 -2.33 15.11 -8.10
CA MET A 176 -1.22 14.29 -8.59
C MET A 176 -0.57 14.90 -9.84
N ALA A 177 -1.36 15.43 -10.76
CA ALA A 177 -0.87 16.13 -11.94
C ALA A 177 -0.10 17.41 -11.58
N GLU A 178 -0.58 18.14 -10.56
CA GLU A 178 0.09 19.33 -10.00
C GLU A 178 1.33 18.99 -9.16
N GLY A 179 1.57 17.72 -8.83
CA GLY A 179 2.72 17.28 -8.03
C GLY A 179 2.58 17.53 -6.53
N LYS A 180 1.38 17.85 -6.02
CA LYS A 180 1.10 17.99 -4.59
C LYS A 180 1.09 16.64 -3.87
N ILE A 181 0.59 15.61 -4.56
CA ILE A 181 0.65 14.20 -4.14
C ILE A 181 1.42 13.45 -5.23
N LEU A 182 2.08 12.34 -4.88
CA LEU A 182 2.74 11.54 -5.91
C LEU A 182 1.72 10.95 -6.90
N PRO A 183 2.04 10.89 -8.21
CA PRO A 183 1.19 10.30 -9.24
C PRO A 183 1.26 8.77 -9.17
N TYR A 184 0.73 8.22 -8.09
CA TYR A 184 0.74 6.81 -7.75
C TYR A 184 -0.56 6.42 -7.07
N LEU A 185 -1.24 5.41 -7.62
CA LEU A 185 -2.43 4.82 -7.03
C LEU A 185 -2.25 3.31 -6.92
N ASP A 186 -2.30 2.80 -5.68
CA ASP A 186 -2.42 1.38 -5.42
C ASP A 186 -3.89 1.00 -5.27
N ILE A 187 -4.45 0.46 -6.35
CA ILE A 187 -5.86 0.08 -6.46
C ILE A 187 -5.95 -1.42 -6.60
N PRO A 188 -6.39 -2.15 -5.57
CA PRO A 188 -6.49 -3.59 -5.65
C PRO A 188 -7.72 -3.93 -6.50
N PHE A 189 -7.60 -4.20 -7.81
CA PHE A 189 -8.73 -4.57 -8.69
C PHE A 189 -9.27 -5.99 -8.46
N GLN A 190 -8.43 -6.89 -7.96
CA GLN A 190 -8.72 -8.29 -7.63
C GLN A 190 -9.00 -9.18 -8.84
N HIS A 191 -9.84 -8.75 -9.78
CA HIS A 191 -10.14 -9.45 -11.02
C HIS A 191 -10.69 -8.46 -12.07
N ALA A 192 -10.90 -8.91 -13.31
CA ALA A 192 -11.54 -8.12 -14.37
C ALA A 192 -12.89 -8.68 -14.83
N SER A 193 -13.07 -10.01 -14.82
CA SER A 193 -14.37 -10.65 -15.12
C SER A 193 -15.50 -10.12 -14.22
N PRO A 194 -16.61 -9.64 -14.81
CA PRO A 194 -17.81 -9.25 -14.07
C PRO A 194 -18.38 -10.36 -13.19
N GLN A 195 -18.35 -11.61 -13.67
CA GLN A 195 -18.90 -12.74 -12.93
C GLN A 195 -18.06 -13.07 -11.70
N VAL A 196 -16.73 -13.11 -11.85
CA VAL A 196 -15.81 -13.32 -10.74
C VAL A 196 -15.89 -12.17 -9.74
N LEU A 197 -15.89 -10.91 -10.20
CA LEU A 197 -16.03 -9.73 -9.33
C LEU A 197 -17.35 -9.74 -8.55
N LYS A 198 -18.46 -10.13 -9.18
CA LYS A 198 -19.75 -10.31 -8.51
C LYS A 198 -19.66 -11.36 -7.40
N ASN A 199 -19.03 -12.51 -7.66
CA ASN A 199 -18.83 -13.55 -6.65
C ASN A 199 -17.89 -13.09 -5.52
N MET A 200 -16.92 -12.23 -5.83
CA MET A 200 -16.06 -11.56 -4.84
C MET A 200 -16.79 -10.48 -4.01
N ARG A 201 -18.06 -10.14 -4.36
CA ARG A 201 -18.80 -8.96 -3.85
C ARG A 201 -18.07 -7.65 -4.09
N ARG A 202 -17.50 -7.52 -5.28
CA ARG A 202 -16.85 -6.31 -5.77
C ARG A 202 -17.74 -5.70 -6.86
N PRO A 203 -17.75 -4.37 -7.03
CA PRO A 203 -18.47 -3.72 -8.13
C PRO A 203 -18.02 -4.31 -9.47
N ALA A 204 -18.94 -4.98 -10.17
CA ALA A 204 -18.67 -5.66 -11.43
C ALA A 204 -18.82 -4.67 -12.59
N HIS A 205 -17.80 -3.85 -12.84
CA HIS A 205 -17.79 -2.91 -13.96
C HIS A 205 -16.41 -2.80 -14.62
N GLY A 206 -15.94 -3.88 -15.26
CA GLY A 206 -14.66 -3.93 -15.98
C GLY A 206 -14.52 -2.81 -17.03
N GLU A 207 -15.55 -2.60 -17.86
CA GLU A 207 -15.58 -1.54 -18.90
C GLU A 207 -15.44 -0.13 -18.31
N LYS A 208 -16.25 0.20 -17.28
CA LYS A 208 -16.13 1.50 -16.59
C LYS A 208 -14.78 1.66 -15.88
N THR A 209 -14.12 0.56 -15.51
CA THR A 209 -12.81 0.62 -14.88
C THR A 209 -11.74 1.05 -15.88
N LEU A 210 -11.77 0.52 -17.11
CA LEU A 210 -10.87 0.95 -18.18
C LEU A 210 -11.10 2.41 -18.56
N GLU A 211 -12.36 2.82 -18.70
CA GLU A 211 -12.73 4.23 -18.93
C GLU A 211 -12.23 5.15 -17.80
N ARG A 212 -12.35 4.74 -16.55
CA ARG A 212 -11.81 5.49 -15.41
C ARG A 212 -10.30 5.61 -15.46
N ILE A 213 -9.59 4.51 -15.72
CA ILE A 213 -8.13 4.51 -15.84
C ILE A 213 -7.69 5.46 -16.98
N ARG A 214 -8.40 5.44 -18.10
CA ARG A 214 -8.17 6.36 -19.22
C ARG A 214 -8.38 7.81 -18.78
N GLY A 215 -9.54 8.14 -18.21
CA GLY A 215 -9.85 9.49 -17.74
C GLY A 215 -8.85 10.00 -16.69
N TRP A 216 -8.37 9.14 -15.79
CA TRP A 216 -7.32 9.52 -14.84
C TRP A 216 -5.99 9.80 -15.53
N ARG A 217 -5.62 9.02 -16.54
CA ARG A 217 -4.39 9.23 -17.32
C ARG A 217 -4.50 10.42 -18.28
N ASP A 218 -5.70 10.80 -18.71
CA ASP A 218 -5.91 12.02 -19.49
C ASP A 218 -5.59 13.27 -18.63
N VAL A 219 -5.96 13.25 -17.35
CA VAL A 219 -5.64 14.32 -16.38
C VAL A 219 -4.20 14.24 -15.89
N CYS A 220 -3.70 13.04 -15.59
CA CYS A 220 -2.34 12.80 -15.10
C CYS A 220 -1.65 11.74 -15.98
N PRO A 221 -1.03 12.12 -17.12
CA PRO A 221 -0.42 11.16 -18.06
C PRO A 221 0.70 10.30 -17.49
N ASP A 222 1.33 10.77 -16.41
CA ASP A 222 2.41 10.10 -15.70
C ASP A 222 1.91 9.19 -14.55
N LEU A 223 0.60 9.08 -14.35
CA LEU A 223 0.02 8.27 -13.27
C LEU A 223 0.46 6.80 -13.35
N ALA A 224 1.19 6.37 -12.33
CA ALA A 224 1.50 4.96 -12.12
C ALA A 224 0.36 4.29 -11.35
N ILE A 225 -0.15 3.19 -11.89
CA ILE A 225 -1.16 2.37 -11.22
C ILE A 225 -0.54 1.06 -10.79
N ARG A 226 -0.64 0.78 -9.49
CA ARG A 226 -0.37 -0.52 -8.91
C ARG A 226 -1.69 -1.26 -8.65
N SER A 227 -1.72 -2.56 -8.90
CA SER A 227 -2.87 -3.40 -8.54
C SER A 227 -2.46 -4.77 -8.03
N THR A 228 -3.42 -5.46 -7.45
CA THR A 228 -3.32 -6.85 -7.01
C THR A 228 -4.47 -7.65 -7.60
N PHE A 229 -4.19 -8.86 -8.06
CA PHE A 229 -5.14 -9.77 -8.69
C PHE A 229 -5.12 -11.14 -8.01
N ILE A 230 -6.26 -11.83 -8.07
CA ILE A 230 -6.45 -13.17 -7.55
C ILE A 230 -6.93 -14.06 -8.69
N VAL A 231 -6.17 -15.07 -9.04
CA VAL A 231 -6.56 -16.12 -10.00
C VAL A 231 -6.98 -17.38 -9.26
N GLY A 232 -7.87 -18.16 -9.84
CA GLY A 232 -8.38 -19.40 -9.27
C GLY A 232 -9.52 -19.21 -8.29
N PHE A 233 -10.21 -18.06 -8.31
CA PHE A 233 -11.35 -17.84 -7.43
C PHE A 233 -12.46 -18.88 -7.72
N PRO A 234 -13.24 -19.35 -6.72
CA PRO A 234 -14.27 -20.35 -6.95
C PRO A 234 -15.25 -19.93 -8.06
N GLY A 235 -15.44 -20.81 -9.04
CA GLY A 235 -16.25 -20.59 -10.24
C GLY A 235 -15.57 -19.78 -11.36
N GLU A 236 -14.28 -19.45 -11.28
CA GLU A 236 -13.54 -18.79 -12.37
C GLU A 236 -13.32 -19.76 -13.55
N THR A 237 -13.89 -19.40 -14.70
CA THR A 237 -13.79 -20.14 -15.96
C THR A 237 -12.57 -19.72 -16.79
N ASP A 238 -12.30 -20.44 -17.89
CA ASP A 238 -11.22 -20.04 -18.81
C ASP A 238 -11.53 -18.72 -19.52
N ASP A 239 -12.78 -18.48 -19.91
CA ASP A 239 -13.22 -17.21 -20.51
C ASP A 239 -13.03 -16.02 -19.55
N ASP A 240 -13.31 -16.22 -18.25
CA ASP A 240 -13.07 -15.21 -17.22
C ASP A 240 -11.58 -14.85 -17.12
N PHE A 241 -10.71 -15.84 -17.25
CA PHE A 241 -9.27 -15.68 -17.17
C PHE A 241 -8.69 -15.03 -18.44
N GLU A 242 -9.14 -15.41 -19.63
CA GLU A 242 -8.73 -14.74 -20.87
C GLU A 242 -9.17 -13.27 -20.87
N MET A 243 -10.41 -12.98 -20.42
CA MET A 243 -10.89 -11.60 -20.24
C MET A 243 -9.99 -10.80 -19.30
N LEU A 244 -9.47 -11.42 -18.23
CA LEU A 244 -8.51 -10.78 -17.34
C LEU A 244 -7.18 -10.44 -18.04
N LEU A 245 -6.66 -11.34 -18.87
CA LEU A 245 -5.42 -11.10 -19.62
C LEU A 245 -5.60 -9.98 -20.66
N ASP A 246 -6.72 -9.97 -21.39
CA ASP A 246 -7.03 -8.93 -22.37
C ASP A 246 -7.24 -7.57 -21.70
N TRP A 247 -7.95 -7.55 -20.58
CA TRP A 247 -8.13 -6.36 -19.76
C TRP A 247 -6.78 -5.80 -19.29
N LEU A 248 -5.81 -6.66 -18.94
CA LEU A 248 -4.49 -6.23 -18.48
C LEU A 248 -3.72 -5.49 -19.57
N ASP A 249 -3.78 -5.98 -20.82
CA ASP A 249 -3.13 -5.35 -21.97
C ASP A 249 -3.71 -3.97 -22.29
N GLU A 250 -5.02 -3.81 -22.12
CA GLU A 250 -5.72 -2.54 -22.33
C GLU A 250 -5.48 -1.55 -21.18
N ALA A 251 -5.56 -2.05 -19.94
CA ALA A 251 -5.37 -1.26 -18.73
C ALA A 251 -3.92 -0.80 -18.54
N LYS A 252 -2.93 -1.52 -19.07
CA LYS A 252 -1.49 -1.19 -19.00
C LYS A 252 -1.06 -0.86 -17.57
N ILE A 253 -1.39 -1.72 -16.62
CA ILE A 253 -1.06 -1.52 -15.21
C ILE A 253 0.46 -1.51 -15.03
N ASP A 254 0.99 -0.48 -14.39
CA ASP A 254 2.44 -0.27 -14.25
C ASP A 254 3.09 -1.31 -13.33
N ARG A 255 2.40 -1.67 -12.25
CA ARG A 255 2.81 -2.68 -11.27
C ARG A 255 1.65 -3.60 -10.92
N ALA A 256 1.79 -4.91 -11.09
CA ALA A 256 0.74 -5.83 -10.66
C ALA A 256 1.31 -7.05 -9.96
N GLY A 257 0.73 -7.36 -8.80
CA GLY A 257 0.89 -8.65 -8.12
C GLY A 257 -0.26 -9.59 -8.47
N CYS A 258 0.03 -10.87 -8.60
CA CYS A 258 -0.99 -11.92 -8.78
C CYS A 258 -0.81 -12.99 -7.71
N PHE A 259 -1.92 -13.39 -7.11
CA PHE A 259 -1.98 -14.40 -6.08
C PHE A 259 -2.94 -15.50 -6.50
N LYS A 260 -2.62 -16.74 -6.13
CA LYS A 260 -3.55 -17.85 -6.27
C LYS A 260 -4.58 -17.74 -5.16
N TYR A 261 -5.86 -17.96 -5.47
CA TYR A 261 -6.91 -17.99 -4.47
C TYR A 261 -6.67 -19.14 -3.48
N GLU A 262 -6.63 -18.79 -2.20
CA GLU A 262 -6.57 -19.73 -1.09
C GLU A 262 -7.81 -19.55 -0.20
N PRO A 263 -8.54 -20.63 0.11
CA PRO A 263 -9.70 -20.54 1.01
C PRO A 263 -9.22 -20.28 2.44
N VAL A 264 -9.50 -19.09 2.95
CA VAL A 264 -9.23 -18.72 4.35
C VAL A 264 -10.41 -19.13 5.23
N ARG A 265 -10.14 -19.72 6.39
CA ARG A 265 -11.19 -20.06 7.36
C ARG A 265 -12.03 -18.82 7.72
N GLY A 266 -13.36 -18.96 7.69
CA GLY A 266 -14.29 -17.86 7.96
C GLY A 266 -14.58 -16.94 6.77
N ALA A 267 -13.89 -17.10 5.64
CA ALA A 267 -14.23 -16.36 4.42
C ALA A 267 -15.59 -16.83 3.86
N LEU A 268 -16.43 -15.88 3.47
CA LEU A 268 -17.76 -16.16 2.89
C LEU A 268 -17.66 -16.89 1.55
N SER A 269 -16.55 -16.74 0.84
CA SER A 269 -16.27 -17.43 -0.43
C SER A 269 -16.32 -18.95 -0.30
N ASN A 270 -16.06 -19.50 0.88
CA ASN A 270 -16.13 -20.95 1.15
C ASN A 270 -17.57 -21.48 1.12
N GLY A 271 -18.56 -20.61 1.35
CA GLY A 271 -19.98 -20.97 1.41
C GLY A 271 -20.78 -20.62 0.15
N LEU A 272 -20.13 -20.23 -0.96
CA LEU A 272 -20.81 -19.80 -2.18
C LEU A 272 -21.39 -20.96 -3.01
N GLY A 273 -21.02 -22.21 -2.72
CA GLY A 273 -21.45 -23.38 -3.50
C GLY A 273 -20.87 -23.42 -4.93
N LEU A 274 -19.82 -22.63 -5.20
CA LEU A 274 -19.14 -22.59 -6.49
C LEU A 274 -18.04 -23.65 -6.55
N GLU A 275 -17.81 -24.17 -7.76
CA GLU A 275 -16.77 -25.15 -8.00
C GLU A 275 -15.38 -24.57 -7.70
N GLN A 276 -14.57 -25.34 -6.98
CA GLN A 276 -13.20 -24.95 -6.67
C GLN A 276 -12.32 -25.18 -7.90
N VAL A 277 -11.53 -24.17 -8.27
CA VAL A 277 -10.56 -24.33 -9.35
C VAL A 277 -9.42 -25.26 -8.88
N PRO A 278 -9.05 -26.31 -9.64
CA PRO A 278 -7.93 -27.18 -9.32
C PRO A 278 -6.60 -26.42 -9.19
N GLN A 279 -5.73 -26.87 -8.28
CA GLN A 279 -4.45 -26.19 -7.99
C GLN A 279 -3.55 -26.05 -9.22
N GLU A 280 -3.51 -27.06 -10.08
CA GLU A 280 -2.73 -27.05 -11.33
C GLU A 280 -3.21 -25.94 -12.29
N ILE A 281 -4.52 -25.72 -12.37
CA ILE A 281 -5.10 -24.63 -13.17
C ILE A 281 -4.75 -23.28 -12.54
N LYS A 282 -4.81 -23.13 -11.21
CA LYS A 282 -4.39 -21.89 -10.53
C LYS A 282 -2.92 -21.56 -10.80
N GLU A 283 -2.05 -22.58 -10.77
CA GLU A 283 -0.62 -22.43 -11.06
C GLU A 283 -0.39 -21.98 -12.51
N ALA A 284 -1.04 -22.64 -13.46
CA ALA A 284 -0.95 -22.29 -14.87
C ALA A 284 -1.44 -20.85 -15.13
N ARG A 285 -2.60 -20.48 -14.56
CA ARG A 285 -3.16 -19.11 -14.65
C ARG A 285 -2.21 -18.08 -14.03
N TRP A 286 -1.63 -18.38 -12.87
CA TRP A 286 -0.67 -17.50 -12.20
C TRP A 286 0.56 -17.24 -13.09
N HIS A 287 1.19 -18.29 -13.64
CA HIS A 287 2.33 -18.15 -14.54
C HIS A 287 2.00 -17.34 -15.80
N ARG A 288 0.86 -17.63 -16.44
CA ARG A 288 0.40 -16.91 -17.64
C ARG A 288 0.14 -15.43 -17.34
N PHE A 289 -0.50 -15.12 -16.21
CA PHE A 289 -0.73 -13.75 -15.76
C PHE A 289 0.60 -13.02 -15.54
N MET A 290 1.51 -13.60 -14.75
CA MET A 290 2.78 -12.95 -14.43
C MET A 290 3.64 -12.74 -15.68
N GLN A 291 3.63 -13.67 -16.64
CA GLN A 291 4.32 -13.50 -17.91
C GLN A 291 3.72 -12.35 -18.75
N ARG A 292 2.39 -12.21 -18.78
CA ARG A 292 1.72 -11.09 -19.47
C ARG A 292 2.07 -9.76 -18.80
N GLN A 293 1.94 -9.67 -17.48
CA GLN A 293 2.28 -8.47 -16.72
C GLN A 293 3.74 -8.06 -16.87
N GLN A 294 4.67 -9.02 -16.90
CA GLN A 294 6.10 -8.74 -17.07
C GLN A 294 6.36 -7.96 -18.37
N LYS A 295 5.71 -8.35 -19.47
CA LYS A 295 5.83 -7.66 -20.78
C LYS A 295 5.27 -6.24 -20.73
N ILE A 296 4.15 -6.04 -20.05
CA ILE A 296 3.54 -4.72 -19.85
C ILE A 296 4.48 -3.83 -19.03
N SER A 297 4.96 -4.32 -17.88
CA SER A 297 5.89 -3.60 -17.01
C SER A 297 7.19 -3.20 -17.73
N ALA A 298 7.79 -4.13 -18.48
CA ALA A 298 8.97 -3.85 -19.30
C ALA A 298 8.71 -2.75 -20.34
N THR A 299 7.53 -2.76 -20.98
CA THR A 299 7.11 -1.74 -21.95
C THR A 299 6.93 -0.37 -21.29
N GLN A 300 6.34 -0.33 -20.10
CA GLN A 300 6.15 0.91 -19.33
C GLN A 300 7.50 1.50 -18.87
N LEU A 301 8.42 0.68 -18.38
CA LEU A 301 9.74 1.14 -17.93
C LEU A 301 10.66 1.56 -19.06
N THR A 302 10.59 0.91 -20.22
CA THR A 302 11.36 1.30 -21.40
C THR A 302 11.09 2.75 -21.80
N LYS A 303 9.85 3.24 -21.61
CA LYS A 303 9.48 4.66 -21.86
C LYS A 303 10.17 5.65 -20.93
N LYS A 304 10.82 5.18 -19.86
CA LYS A 304 11.59 6.03 -18.92
C LYS A 304 13.05 6.17 -19.32
N ILE A 305 13.57 5.32 -20.21
CA ILE A 305 14.94 5.41 -20.72
C ILE A 305 15.16 6.77 -21.39
N GLY A 306 16.29 7.40 -21.08
CA GLY A 306 16.67 8.74 -21.55
C GLY A 306 16.10 9.89 -20.71
N LYS A 307 15.10 9.65 -19.86
CA LYS A 307 14.52 10.67 -18.98
C LYS A 307 15.44 10.94 -17.78
N ARG A 308 15.35 12.17 -17.26
CA ARG A 308 15.96 12.58 -15.99
C ARG A 308 14.87 12.57 -14.92
N LEU A 309 14.96 11.68 -13.95
CA LEU A 309 13.94 11.50 -12.92
C LEU A 309 14.50 11.84 -11.54
N PRO A 310 13.72 12.49 -10.66
CA PRO A 310 14.02 12.56 -9.24
C PRO A 310 13.94 11.15 -8.62
N VAL A 311 14.98 10.77 -7.89
CA VAL A 311 15.08 9.47 -7.22
C VAL A 311 15.43 9.69 -5.75
N LEU A 312 14.59 9.17 -4.87
CA LEU A 312 14.83 9.12 -3.43
C LEU A 312 15.76 7.94 -3.13
N ILE A 313 16.93 8.21 -2.54
CA ILE A 313 17.92 7.19 -2.23
C ILE A 313 17.51 6.42 -0.97
N ASP A 314 17.36 5.10 -1.09
CA ASP A 314 17.06 4.22 0.05
C ASP A 314 18.35 3.65 0.65
N GLU A 315 19.31 3.26 -0.19
CA GLU A 315 20.56 2.63 0.20
C GLU A 315 21.73 3.24 -0.60
N ALA A 316 22.87 3.47 0.05
CA ALA A 316 24.06 4.02 -0.60
C ALA A 316 25.33 3.32 -0.10
N HIS A 317 26.18 2.89 -1.05
CA HIS A 317 27.42 2.18 -0.79
C HIS A 317 28.52 2.70 -1.71
N GLY A 318 29.34 3.62 -1.18
CA GLY A 318 30.41 4.28 -1.95
C GLY A 318 29.80 5.05 -3.12
N ASN A 319 30.16 4.66 -4.36
CA ASN A 319 29.70 5.30 -5.60
C ASN A 319 28.46 4.64 -6.23
N SER A 320 27.94 3.58 -5.61
CA SER A 320 26.72 2.89 -6.02
C SER A 320 25.60 3.20 -5.04
N ALA A 321 24.37 3.34 -5.53
CA ALA A 321 23.20 3.53 -4.69
C ALA A 321 21.97 2.82 -5.27
N LYS A 322 20.99 2.58 -4.41
CA LYS A 322 19.66 2.10 -4.76
C LYS A 322 18.64 3.10 -4.25
N GLY A 323 17.65 3.43 -5.07
CA GLY A 323 16.58 4.33 -4.69
C GLY A 323 15.30 4.05 -5.46
N ARG A 324 14.33 4.94 -5.33
CA ARG A 324 13.02 4.82 -5.97
C ARG A 324 12.56 6.12 -6.59
N THR A 325 11.81 5.99 -7.68
CA THR A 325 11.14 7.13 -8.29
C THR A 325 9.84 7.44 -7.56
N LYS A 326 9.20 8.56 -7.91
CA LYS A 326 7.83 8.86 -7.47
C LYS A 326 6.79 7.80 -7.87
N TYR A 327 7.13 6.89 -8.79
CA TYR A 327 6.24 5.83 -9.29
C TYR A 327 6.38 4.50 -8.51
N ASP A 328 7.34 4.39 -7.58
CA ASP A 328 7.66 3.13 -6.91
C ASP A 328 7.59 3.27 -5.37
N ALA A 329 6.75 2.46 -4.74
CA ALA A 329 6.66 2.33 -3.29
C ALA A 329 7.83 1.50 -2.70
N PRO A 330 8.24 1.75 -1.45
CA PRO A 330 9.30 0.97 -0.82
C PRO A 330 8.89 -0.48 -0.63
N GLU A 331 9.86 -1.38 -0.71
CA GLU A 331 9.76 -2.84 -0.49
C GLU A 331 8.90 -3.63 -1.49
N ILE A 332 7.86 -3.02 -2.09
CA ILE A 332 6.86 -3.73 -2.88
C ILE A 332 6.96 -3.51 -4.40
N ASP A 333 7.61 -2.43 -4.83
CA ASP A 333 7.77 -2.07 -6.24
C ASP A 333 9.25 -2.16 -6.68
N GLY A 334 9.52 -1.69 -7.89
CA GLY A 334 10.86 -1.68 -8.49
C GLY A 334 11.79 -0.63 -7.88
N SER A 335 13.06 -0.73 -8.25
CA SER A 335 14.12 0.12 -7.77
C SER A 335 14.93 0.73 -8.91
N VAL A 336 15.63 1.81 -8.59
CA VAL A 336 16.60 2.46 -9.47
C VAL A 336 17.99 2.16 -8.94
N HIS A 337 18.79 1.46 -9.73
CA HIS A 337 20.20 1.23 -9.49
C HIS A 337 21.02 2.38 -10.08
N ILE A 338 21.80 3.05 -9.24
CA ILE A 338 22.42 4.33 -9.56
C ILE A 338 23.93 4.22 -9.44
N GLN A 339 24.62 4.67 -10.48
CA GLN A 339 26.04 4.96 -10.43
C GLN A 339 26.27 6.47 -10.26
N SER A 340 27.19 6.85 -9.38
CA SER A 340 27.50 8.26 -9.10
C SER A 340 29.00 8.49 -9.03
N ARG A 341 29.44 9.67 -9.46
CA ARG A 341 30.85 10.10 -9.31
C ARG A 341 31.22 10.45 -7.87
N ARG A 342 30.22 10.77 -7.04
CA ARG A 342 30.37 11.15 -5.63
C ARG A 342 29.47 10.27 -4.76
N PRO A 343 29.87 9.97 -3.53
CA PRO A 343 29.01 9.25 -2.60
C PRO A 343 27.67 9.95 -2.39
N LEU A 344 26.59 9.18 -2.52
CA LEU A 344 25.22 9.61 -2.21
C LEU A 344 24.87 9.23 -0.77
N ARG A 345 23.82 9.85 -0.21
CA ARG A 345 23.34 9.51 1.13
C ARG A 345 21.89 9.04 1.05
N ALA A 346 21.55 8.05 1.87
CA ALA A 346 20.16 7.64 2.06
C ALA A 346 19.32 8.83 2.54
N GLY A 347 18.16 9.01 1.92
CA GLY A 347 17.28 10.16 2.13
C GLY A 347 17.55 11.39 1.27
N ASP A 348 18.60 11.38 0.43
CA ASP A 348 18.74 12.41 -0.60
C ASP A 348 17.77 12.14 -1.76
N ILE A 349 17.22 13.21 -2.35
CA ILE A 349 16.54 13.14 -3.64
C ILE A 349 17.51 13.67 -4.69
N VAL A 350 17.90 12.81 -5.62
CA VAL A 350 18.88 13.13 -6.66
C VAL A 350 18.28 12.98 -8.05
N THR A 351 18.75 13.77 -9.01
CA THR A 351 18.35 13.59 -10.41
C THR A 351 19.17 12.46 -11.03
N VAL A 352 18.49 11.46 -11.56
CA VAL A 352 19.12 10.31 -12.24
C VAL A 352 18.71 10.31 -13.70
N LYS A 353 19.69 10.24 -14.60
CA LYS A 353 19.44 9.95 -16.01
C LYS A 353 19.26 8.44 -16.16
N ILE A 354 18.07 8.02 -16.57
CA ILE A 354 17.78 6.60 -16.80
C ILE A 354 18.43 6.17 -18.12
N GLU A 355 19.22 5.11 -18.08
CA GLU A 355 20.01 4.62 -19.21
C GLU A 355 19.54 3.24 -19.69
N ARG A 356 19.07 2.42 -18.76
CA ARG A 356 18.55 1.08 -19.03
C ARG A 356 17.35 0.79 -18.15
N ALA A 357 16.46 -0.07 -18.64
CA ALA A 357 15.39 -0.68 -17.88
C ALA A 357 15.43 -2.20 -18.11
N ASP A 358 15.02 -2.96 -17.12
CA ASP A 358 14.55 -4.33 -17.30
C ASP A 358 13.08 -4.42 -16.89
N ALA A 359 12.56 -5.60 -16.57
CA ALA A 359 11.13 -5.80 -16.41
C ALA A 359 10.55 -5.06 -15.20
N TYR A 360 11.34 -4.82 -14.15
CA TYR A 360 10.87 -4.22 -12.91
C TYR A 360 11.76 -3.09 -12.41
N ASP A 361 13.05 -3.07 -12.76
CA ASP A 361 14.01 -2.10 -12.26
C ASP A 361 14.51 -1.16 -13.36
N LEU A 362 15.07 -0.04 -12.91
CA LEU A 362 15.72 0.98 -13.73
C LEU A 362 17.20 1.09 -13.35
N TYR A 363 18.01 1.52 -14.30
CA TYR A 363 19.44 1.71 -14.12
C TYR A 363 19.84 3.05 -14.73
N GLY A 364 20.70 3.78 -14.05
CA GLY A 364 21.13 5.07 -14.53
C GLY A 364 22.28 5.67 -13.74
N SER A 365 22.61 6.90 -14.12
CA SER A 365 23.67 7.68 -13.48
C SER A 365 23.13 8.95 -12.85
N ALA A 366 23.64 9.31 -11.68
CA ALA A 366 23.35 10.60 -11.05
C ALA A 366 23.97 11.73 -11.88
N VAL A 367 23.19 12.78 -12.15
CA VAL A 367 23.55 13.86 -13.09
C VAL A 367 23.44 15.26 -12.53
#